data_AF-A0A812MFN1-F1
#
_entry.id   AF-A0A812MFN1-F1
#
_cell.length_a   1.000
_cell.length_b   1.000
_cell.length_c   1.000
_cell.angle_alpha   90.00
_cell.angle_beta   90.00
_cell.angle_gamma   90.00
#
_symmetry.space_group_name_H-M   'P 1'
#
loop_
_entity.id
_entity.type
_entity.pdbx_description
1 polymer ?
#
loop_
_entity_poly.entity_id
_entity_poly.type
_entity_poly.pdbx_seq_one_letter_code
_entity_poly.pdbx_strand_id
1 'polypeptide(L)'
;MLSSNIACSSLSTIPSYGSRAFPLLSAMALPMKKIVMKAMKSTAMKVKAPKGMKAMKKKAITNVARGKLAKMVVFKGRKEKTATGLQKAQLMKNKRGKVVTKKQHARGKALFQKFAQRWLDAVMTARKELGVKGFCAIGGKSAQGKALYAKAKALYAA
;
A
#
# COMPACT_ATOMS: atom_id res chain seq x y z
N MET A 1 18.09 19.47 42.81
CA MET A 1 17.04 18.47 43.07
C MET A 1 15.70 19.15 42.89
N LEU A 2 14.85 18.69 41.98
CA LEU A 2 13.40 18.82 42.13
C LEU A 2 12.74 17.84 41.16
N SER A 3 12.32 16.72 41.73
CA SER A 3 11.36 15.79 41.13
C SER A 3 9.96 16.37 41.34
N SER A 4 9.10 16.38 40.31
CA SER A 4 7.62 16.45 40.35
C SER A 4 7.10 16.58 38.90
N ASN A 5 6.73 15.50 38.22
CA ASN A 5 5.35 14.97 38.14
C ASN A 5 4.25 16.04 37.93
N ILE A 6 3.90 16.30 36.66
CA ILE A 6 2.56 16.77 36.27
C ILE A 6 2.13 15.96 35.05
N ALA A 7 1.10 15.14 35.26
CA ALA A 7 0.35 14.48 34.21
C ALA A 7 -0.66 15.45 33.56
N CYS A 8 -1.17 15.03 32.41
CA CYS A 8 -2.53 15.30 31.92
C CYS A 8 -2.73 16.46 30.94
N SER A 9 -3.33 16.10 29.79
CA SER A 9 -4.28 16.91 29.01
C SER A 9 -3.76 17.91 27.98
N SER A 10 -3.56 17.45 26.74
CA SER A 10 -4.07 18.20 25.58
C SER A 10 -4.30 17.27 24.39
N LEU A 11 -5.60 16.97 24.19
CA LEU A 11 -6.18 16.32 23.03
C LEU A 11 -5.65 16.92 21.71
N SER A 12 -5.10 16.08 20.84
CA SER A 12 -5.01 16.38 19.40
C SER A 12 -5.74 15.29 18.62
N THR A 13 -7.02 15.58 18.36
CA THR A 13 -7.82 15.25 17.18
C THR A 13 -7.33 14.13 16.28
N ILE A 14 -8.09 13.02 16.30
CA ILE A 14 -8.04 11.92 15.34
C ILE A 14 -8.88 12.31 14.10
N PRO A 15 -8.35 12.28 12.87
CA PRO A 15 -9.18 12.49 11.69
C PRO A 15 -10.08 11.25 11.45
N SER A 16 -11.38 11.47 11.63
CA SER A 16 -12.46 10.55 11.28
C SER A 16 -12.44 10.26 9.77
N TYR A 17 -12.04 9.06 9.37
CA TYR A 17 -12.20 8.59 7.99
C TYR A 17 -13.66 8.18 7.79
N GLY A 18 -14.37 9.01 7.04
CA GLY A 18 -15.79 8.87 6.71
C GLY A 18 -16.16 7.50 6.12
N SER A 19 -17.21 6.93 6.71
CA SER A 19 -17.98 5.81 6.21
C SER A 19 -18.51 6.09 4.81
N ARG A 20 -18.00 5.39 3.81
CA ARG A 20 -18.62 5.36 2.48
C ARG A 20 -19.84 4.44 2.54
N ALA A 21 -21.00 5.04 2.79
CA ALA A 21 -22.29 4.42 2.52
C ALA A 21 -22.43 4.26 1.00
N PHE A 22 -22.59 3.02 0.53
CA PHE A 22 -22.94 2.75 -0.86
C PHE A 22 -24.43 3.09 -1.07
N PRO A 23 -24.80 3.87 -2.11
CA PRO A 23 -26.18 4.23 -2.35
C PRO A 23 -26.97 3.00 -2.79
N LEU A 24 -28.07 2.74 -2.10
CA LEU A 24 -29.10 1.78 -2.50
C LEU A 24 -29.72 2.27 -3.81
N LEU A 25 -29.50 1.50 -4.87
CA LEU A 25 -30.07 1.75 -6.18
C LEU A 25 -31.60 1.63 -6.08
N SER A 26 -32.26 2.73 -6.41
CA SER A 26 -33.71 2.90 -6.51
C SER A 26 -34.37 1.75 -7.29
N ALA A 27 -35.30 1.07 -6.64
CA ALA A 27 -36.15 0.06 -7.24
C ALA A 27 -36.98 0.67 -8.38
N MET A 28 -36.84 0.11 -9.57
CA MET A 28 -37.76 0.37 -10.68
C MET A 28 -39.11 -0.28 -10.36
N ALA A 29 -40.14 0.56 -10.42
CA ALA A 29 -41.53 0.21 -10.26
C ALA A 29 -41.97 -0.82 -11.32
N LEU A 30 -42.68 -1.86 -10.86
CA LEU A 30 -43.49 -2.72 -11.72
C LEU A 30 -44.96 -2.60 -11.26
N PRO A 31 -45.90 -2.36 -12.18
CA PRO A 31 -47.30 -2.15 -11.83
C PRO A 31 -48.12 -3.45 -11.88
N MET A 32 -49.24 -3.41 -11.14
CA MET A 32 -50.46 -4.22 -11.29
C MET A 32 -50.50 -5.63 -10.67
N LYS A 33 -51.35 -5.82 -9.66
CA LYS A 33 -52.74 -6.32 -9.82
C LYS A 33 -53.39 -6.48 -8.45
N LYS A 34 -54.51 -5.78 -8.25
CA LYS A 34 -55.42 -5.97 -7.11
C LYS A 34 -56.05 -7.35 -7.24
N ILE A 35 -55.86 -8.22 -6.25
CA ILE A 35 -56.76 -9.34 -6.01
C ILE A 35 -57.16 -9.27 -4.53
N VAL A 36 -58.44 -8.99 -4.36
CA VAL A 36 -59.20 -8.93 -3.12
C VAL A 36 -59.07 -10.24 -2.33
N MET A 37 -58.48 -10.21 -1.14
CA MET A 37 -58.62 -11.31 -0.17
C MET A 37 -59.77 -10.98 0.78
N LYS A 38 -60.93 -11.59 0.50
CA LYS A 38 -62.06 -11.70 1.41
C LYS A 38 -61.97 -13.08 2.09
N ALA A 39 -61.88 -13.03 3.42
CA ALA A 39 -62.43 -13.98 4.38
C ALA A 39 -61.86 -15.43 4.48
N MET A 40 -61.35 -15.68 5.69
CA MET A 40 -61.81 -16.73 6.63
C MET A 40 -60.99 -18.03 6.77
N LYS A 41 -60.87 -18.39 8.07
CA LYS A 41 -60.93 -19.75 8.64
C LYS A 41 -59.60 -20.49 8.88
N SER A 42 -59.13 -20.34 10.12
CA SER A 42 -58.60 -21.37 11.04
C SER A 42 -57.97 -22.64 10.47
N THR A 43 -56.78 -22.99 10.94
CA THR A 43 -56.51 -24.16 11.81
C THR A 43 -55.01 -24.48 11.87
N ALA A 44 -54.62 -25.06 13.00
CA ALA A 44 -53.43 -25.88 13.21
C ALA A 44 -52.06 -25.18 13.22
N MET A 45 -51.63 -24.82 14.44
CA MET A 45 -50.23 -24.78 14.83
C MET A 45 -49.52 -26.06 14.38
N LYS A 46 -48.53 -25.94 13.51
CA LYS A 46 -47.48 -26.95 13.34
C LYS A 46 -46.15 -26.23 13.22
N VAL A 47 -45.54 -25.97 14.38
CA VAL A 47 -44.18 -25.45 14.51
C VAL A 47 -43.23 -26.51 13.95
N LYS A 48 -42.96 -26.43 12.64
CA LYS A 48 -41.94 -27.25 11.98
C LYS A 48 -40.61 -26.58 12.29
N ALA A 49 -39.83 -27.22 13.17
CA ALA A 49 -38.52 -26.80 13.61
C ALA A 49 -37.67 -26.24 12.45
N PRO A 50 -36.99 -25.08 12.59
CA PRO A 50 -36.09 -24.60 11.57
C PRO A 50 -34.97 -25.63 11.38
N LYS A 51 -34.83 -26.11 10.14
CA LYS A 51 -33.79 -27.06 9.74
C LYS A 51 -32.45 -26.59 10.26
N GLY A 52 -31.74 -27.48 10.95
CA GLY A 52 -30.42 -27.22 11.53
C GLY A 52 -29.52 -26.47 10.56
N MET A 53 -29.11 -25.28 10.95
CA MET A 53 -28.17 -24.45 10.20
C MET A 53 -26.86 -25.24 10.11
N LYS A 54 -26.49 -25.69 8.91
CA LYS A 54 -25.22 -26.37 8.67
C LYS A 54 -24.11 -25.49 9.25
N ALA A 55 -23.45 -25.95 10.31
CA ALA A 55 -22.31 -25.28 10.89
C ALA A 55 -21.30 -25.01 9.78
N MET A 56 -21.12 -23.74 9.42
CA MET A 56 -20.14 -23.32 8.44
C MET A 56 -18.77 -23.66 9.02
N LYS A 57 -18.17 -24.77 8.55
CA LYS A 57 -16.84 -25.21 8.98
C LYS A 57 -15.90 -24.00 8.88
N LYS A 58 -15.32 -23.57 10.01
CA LYS A 58 -14.31 -22.51 10.02
C LYS A 58 -13.23 -22.89 9.01
N LYS A 59 -13.01 -22.04 8.00
CA LYS A 59 -11.94 -22.26 7.02
C LYS A 59 -10.63 -22.35 7.79
N ALA A 60 -9.89 -23.45 7.60
CA ALA A 60 -8.59 -23.64 8.23
C ALA A 60 -7.70 -22.43 7.93
N ILE A 61 -7.22 -21.76 8.98
CA ILE A 61 -6.32 -20.62 8.83
C ILE A 61 -4.99 -21.20 8.34
N THR A 62 -4.74 -21.04 7.05
CA THR A 62 -3.47 -21.48 6.47
C THR A 62 -2.34 -20.57 6.96
N ASN A 63 -1.31 -21.15 7.59
CA ASN A 63 -0.08 -20.45 8.01
C ASN A 63 0.68 -19.79 6.85
N VAL A 64 0.37 -20.19 5.61
CA VAL A 64 0.98 -19.66 4.39
C VAL A 64 0.19 -18.46 3.85
N ALA A 65 0.87 -17.34 3.68
CA ALA A 65 0.34 -16.16 3.01
C ALA A 65 0.37 -16.34 1.50
N ARG A 66 -0.81 -16.23 0.87
CA ARG A 66 -1.00 -16.26 -0.58
C ARG A 66 -1.59 -14.94 -1.06
N GLY A 67 -1.41 -14.64 -2.35
CA GLY A 67 -1.96 -13.46 -3.00
C GLY A 67 -1.07 -12.21 -2.96
N LYS A 68 -1.59 -11.10 -3.51
CA LYS A 68 -0.84 -9.85 -3.78
C LYS A 68 -0.21 -9.23 -2.52
N LEU A 69 -0.88 -9.37 -1.37
CA LEU A 69 -0.47 -8.78 -0.10
C LEU A 69 0.34 -9.75 0.78
N ALA A 70 0.77 -10.90 0.28
CA ALA A 70 1.36 -11.94 1.11
C ALA A 70 2.56 -11.45 1.95
N LYS A 71 3.47 -10.69 1.35
CA LYS A 71 4.62 -10.08 2.06
C LYS A 71 4.17 -9.12 3.16
N MET A 72 3.11 -8.34 2.93
CA MET A 72 2.58 -7.43 3.94
C MET A 72 1.92 -8.17 5.10
N VAL A 73 1.16 -9.24 4.82
CA VAL A 73 0.49 -10.07 5.82
C VAL A 73 1.50 -10.76 6.74
N VAL A 74 2.59 -11.29 6.17
CA VAL A 74 3.71 -11.88 6.93
C VAL A 74 4.45 -10.82 7.74
N PHE A 75 4.70 -9.63 7.15
CA PHE A 75 5.35 -8.54 7.87
C PHE A 75 4.54 -8.05 9.07
N LYS A 76 3.21 -8.02 8.93
CA LYS A 76 2.24 -7.72 10.02
C LYS A 76 2.11 -8.86 11.05
N GLY A 77 2.70 -10.03 10.81
CA GLY A 77 2.63 -11.18 11.73
C GLY A 77 1.30 -11.93 11.70
N ARG A 78 0.42 -11.68 10.72
CA ARG A 78 -0.86 -12.40 10.60
C ARG A 78 -0.68 -13.85 10.11
N LYS A 79 0.48 -14.13 9.52
CA LYS A 79 0.88 -15.42 8.94
C LYS A 79 2.39 -15.59 9.07
N GLU A 80 2.85 -16.83 9.12
CA GLU A 80 4.26 -17.17 9.39
C GLU A 80 5.15 -17.00 8.16
N LYS A 81 4.72 -17.54 7.02
CA LYS A 81 5.51 -17.63 5.80
C LYS A 81 4.72 -17.26 4.55
N THR A 82 5.41 -16.70 3.55
CA THR A 82 4.84 -16.50 2.21
C THR A 82 4.80 -17.83 1.45
N ALA A 83 4.01 -17.93 0.37
CA ALA A 83 4.04 -19.10 -0.53
C ALA A 83 5.46 -19.51 -0.99
N THR A 84 6.36 -18.52 -1.16
CA THR A 84 7.78 -18.72 -1.52
C THR A 84 8.69 -19.03 -0.32
N GLY A 85 8.14 -19.26 0.88
CA GLY A 85 8.93 -19.56 2.10
C GLY A 85 9.53 -18.35 2.81
N LEU A 86 9.23 -17.13 2.38
CA LEU A 86 9.77 -15.92 3.02
C LEU A 86 9.14 -15.67 4.39
N GLN A 87 9.99 -15.51 5.40
CA GLN A 87 9.62 -15.13 6.77
C GLN A 87 9.79 -13.63 7.02
N LYS A 88 9.21 -13.13 8.13
CA LYS A 88 9.28 -11.71 8.55
C LYS A 88 10.73 -11.20 8.65
N ALA A 89 11.66 -12.01 9.14
CA ALA A 89 13.07 -11.63 9.31
C ALA A 89 13.77 -11.21 8.00
N GLN A 90 13.31 -11.74 6.86
CA GLN A 90 13.87 -11.48 5.54
C GLN A 90 13.19 -10.30 4.81
N LEU A 91 12.15 -9.72 5.42
CA LEU A 91 11.36 -8.62 4.85
C LEU A 91 11.73 -7.29 5.52
N MET A 92 11.59 -6.21 4.76
CA MET A 92 11.74 -4.83 5.24
C MET A 92 10.74 -3.91 4.53
N LYS A 93 10.42 -2.78 5.16
CA LYS A 93 9.57 -1.74 4.58
C LYS A 93 10.45 -0.64 3.98
N ASN A 94 10.21 -0.30 2.72
CA ASN A 94 10.86 0.84 2.05
C ASN A 94 10.17 2.17 2.45
N LYS A 95 10.82 3.32 2.22
CA LYS A 95 10.27 4.67 2.46
C LYS A 95 8.90 4.90 1.81
N ARG A 96 8.65 4.27 0.66
CA ARG A 96 7.36 4.29 -0.07
C ARG A 96 6.28 3.38 0.54
N GLY A 97 6.54 2.79 1.70
CA GLY A 97 5.61 1.87 2.39
C GLY A 97 5.52 0.45 1.82
N LYS A 98 6.21 0.14 0.71
CA LYS A 98 6.23 -1.20 0.10
C LYS A 98 7.11 -2.16 0.90
N VAL A 99 6.59 -3.36 1.16
CA VAL A 99 7.36 -4.46 1.78
C VAL A 99 8.14 -5.21 0.70
N VAL A 100 9.47 -5.21 0.83
CA VAL A 100 10.42 -5.85 -0.08
C VAL A 100 11.33 -6.81 0.71
N THR A 101 12.02 -7.72 0.02
CA THR A 101 12.99 -8.59 0.67
C THR A 101 14.30 -7.84 0.90
N LYS A 102 15.01 -8.16 1.99
CA LYS A 102 16.31 -7.55 2.30
C LYS A 102 17.34 -7.81 1.19
N LYS A 103 17.34 -9.01 0.61
CA LYS A 103 18.17 -9.39 -0.55
C LYS A 103 17.92 -8.50 -1.76
N GLN A 104 16.66 -8.23 -2.10
CA GLN A 104 16.31 -7.37 -3.23
C GLN A 104 16.76 -5.93 -3.00
N HIS A 105 16.62 -5.43 -1.77
CA HIS A 105 17.10 -4.09 -1.40
C HIS A 105 18.61 -3.95 -1.52
N ALA A 106 19.37 -4.92 -1.01
CA ALA A 106 20.83 -4.94 -1.11
C ALA A 106 21.30 -4.99 -2.57
N ARG A 107 20.69 -5.85 -3.40
CA ARG A 107 20.99 -5.92 -4.85
C ARG A 107 20.74 -4.58 -5.54
N GLY A 108 19.63 -3.90 -5.22
CA GLY A 108 19.32 -2.60 -5.80
C GLY A 108 20.37 -1.53 -5.45
N LYS A 109 20.86 -1.52 -4.21
CA LYS A 109 21.94 -0.62 -3.79
C LYS A 109 23.26 -0.92 -4.50
N ALA A 110 23.64 -2.19 -4.59
CA ALA A 110 24.86 -2.60 -5.27
C ALA A 110 24.86 -2.21 -6.77
N LEU A 111 23.74 -2.41 -7.45
CA LEU A 111 23.60 -2.00 -8.86
C LEU A 111 23.68 -0.48 -9.04
N PHE A 112 23.09 0.28 -8.12
CA PHE A 112 23.16 1.75 -8.14
C PHE A 112 24.61 2.24 -8.00
N GLN A 113 25.34 1.69 -7.03
CA GLN A 113 26.76 2.01 -6.81
C GLN A 113 27.62 1.66 -8.02
N LYS A 114 27.36 0.51 -8.66
CA LYS A 114 28.14 0.04 -9.80
C LYS A 114 27.98 0.91 -11.05
N PHE A 115 26.76 1.35 -11.37
CA PHE A 115 26.47 1.96 -12.68
C PHE A 115 26.08 3.44 -12.61
N ALA A 116 25.28 3.84 -11.63
CA ALA A 116 24.65 5.16 -11.64
C ALA A 116 25.43 6.20 -10.83
N GLN A 117 26.06 5.79 -9.72
CA GLN A 117 26.69 6.71 -8.79
C GLN A 117 27.78 7.58 -9.45
N ARG A 118 28.71 6.96 -10.19
CA ARG A 118 29.82 7.68 -10.82
C ARG A 118 29.37 8.76 -11.81
N TRP A 119 28.33 8.48 -12.61
CA TRP A 119 27.77 9.46 -13.54
C TRP A 119 27.04 10.59 -12.81
N LEU A 120 26.25 10.27 -11.78
CA LEU A 120 25.53 11.27 -10.99
C LEU A 120 26.50 12.21 -10.27
N ASP A 121 27.59 11.69 -9.72
CA ASP A 121 28.62 12.46 -9.04
C ASP A 121 29.31 13.43 -10.02
N ALA A 122 29.69 12.95 -11.21
CA ALA A 122 30.25 13.79 -12.30
C ALA A 122 29.28 14.89 -12.78
N VAL A 123 27.97 14.59 -12.86
CA VAL A 123 26.96 15.59 -13.20
C VAL A 123 26.79 16.62 -12.08
N MET A 124 26.84 16.19 -10.81
CA MET A 124 26.74 17.10 -9.66
C MET A 124 27.92 18.05 -9.56
N THR A 125 29.15 17.58 -9.79
CA THR A 125 30.35 18.43 -9.83
C THR A 125 30.28 19.42 -10.98
N ALA A 126 29.97 18.95 -12.20
CA ALA A 126 29.81 19.84 -13.36
C ALA A 126 28.74 20.92 -13.15
N ARG A 127 27.62 20.59 -12.49
CA ARG A 127 26.57 21.57 -12.14
C ARG A 127 27.04 22.62 -11.13
N LYS A 128 27.86 22.23 -10.16
CA LYS A 128 28.44 23.15 -9.17
C LYS A 128 29.41 24.12 -9.85
N GLU A 129 30.30 23.62 -10.71
CA GLU A 129 31.26 24.45 -11.45
C GLU A 129 30.59 25.46 -12.39
N LEU A 130 29.54 25.05 -13.08
CA LEU A 130 28.82 25.91 -14.03
C LEU A 130 27.77 26.80 -13.34
N GLY A 131 27.52 26.63 -12.05
CA GLY A 131 26.54 27.42 -11.30
C GLY A 131 25.09 27.26 -11.79
N VAL A 132 24.75 26.16 -12.45
CA VAL A 132 23.42 25.97 -13.06
C VAL A 132 22.37 25.71 -11.98
N LYS A 133 21.53 26.72 -11.73
CA LYS A 133 20.38 26.66 -10.81
C LYS A 133 19.10 26.33 -11.59
N GLY A 134 18.25 25.49 -11.02
CA GLY A 134 16.99 25.05 -11.66
C GLY A 134 17.17 23.89 -12.64
N PHE A 135 16.16 23.66 -13.47
CA PHE A 135 16.16 22.55 -14.43
C PHE A 135 17.04 22.89 -15.65
N CYS A 136 17.89 21.94 -16.05
CA CYS A 136 18.68 22.05 -17.28
C CYS A 136 18.73 20.67 -17.94
N ALA A 137 18.34 20.59 -19.21
CA ALA A 137 18.37 19.36 -19.98
C ALA A 137 19.82 19.00 -20.35
N ILE A 138 20.32 17.88 -19.82
CA ILE A 138 21.65 17.36 -20.15
C ILE A 138 21.69 17.01 -21.65
N GLY A 139 22.58 17.66 -22.42
CA GLY A 139 22.69 17.45 -23.87
C GLY A 139 21.51 18.00 -24.69
N GLY A 140 20.71 18.91 -24.11
CA GLY A 140 19.58 19.53 -24.80
C GLY A 140 19.98 20.55 -25.88
N LYS A 141 18.97 21.21 -26.45
CA LYS A 141 19.15 22.27 -27.47
C LYS A 141 19.82 23.54 -26.89
N SER A 142 19.68 23.78 -25.59
CA SER A 142 20.25 24.95 -24.92
C SER A 142 21.78 24.86 -24.82
N ALA A 143 22.46 26.00 -24.95
CA ALA A 143 23.92 26.07 -24.85
C ALA A 143 24.43 25.56 -23.48
N GLN A 144 23.72 25.90 -22.40
CA GLN A 144 24.02 25.42 -21.05
C GLN A 144 23.94 23.90 -20.91
N GLY A 145 22.95 23.26 -21.55
CA GLY A 145 22.76 21.81 -21.51
C GLY A 145 23.87 21.04 -22.23
N LYS A 146 24.35 21.59 -23.35
CA LYS A 146 25.51 21.07 -24.10
C LYS A 146 26.80 21.20 -23.30
N ALA A 147 27.04 22.37 -22.69
CA ALA A 147 28.21 22.62 -21.86
C ALA A 147 28.27 21.69 -20.63
N LEU A 148 27.13 21.49 -19.95
CA LEU A 148 27.02 20.59 -18.81
C LEU A 148 27.36 19.15 -19.22
N TYR A 149 26.82 18.67 -20.34
CA TYR A 149 27.11 17.32 -20.82
C TYR A 149 28.58 17.13 -21.19
N ALA A 150 29.20 18.09 -21.88
CA ALA A 150 30.61 18.02 -22.25
C ALA A 150 31.51 17.94 -21.01
N LYS A 151 31.28 18.78 -20.00
CA LYS A 151 32.01 18.73 -18.73
C LYS A 151 31.77 17.44 -17.95
N ALA A 152 30.51 17.01 -17.79
CA ALA A 152 30.20 15.78 -17.08
C ALA A 152 30.83 14.55 -17.76
N LYS A 153 30.87 14.52 -19.10
CA LYS A 153 31.55 13.46 -19.85
C LYS A 153 33.06 13.48 -19.63
N ALA A 154 33.68 14.65 -19.59
CA ALA A 154 35.11 14.77 -19.27
C ALA A 154 35.43 14.25 -17.85
N LEU A 155 34.62 14.63 -16.85
CA LEU A 155 34.77 14.17 -15.46
C LEU A 155 34.45 12.69 -15.25
N TYR A 156 33.67 12.07 -16.15
CA TYR A 156 33.36 10.64 -16.09
C TYR A 156 34.45 9.77 -16.76
N ALA A 157 35.13 10.34 -17.76
CA ALA A 157 36.27 9.70 -18.42
C ALA A 157 37.56 9.81 -17.60
N ALA A 158 37.69 10.90 -16.82
CA ALA A 158 38.69 11.03 -15.76
C ALA A 158 38.45 10.00 -14.63
#